data_AF-A0A1R4IPY7-F1
#
_entry.id   AF-A0A1R4IPY7-F1
#
_cell.length_a   1.000
_cell.length_b   1.000
_cell.length_c   1.000
_cell.angle_alpha   90.00
_cell.angle_beta   90.00
_cell.angle_gamma   90.00
#
_symmetry.space_group_name_H-M   'P 1'
#
loop_
_entity.id
_entity.type
_entity.pdbx_description
1 polymer ?
#
loop_
_entity_poly.entity_id
_entity_poly.type
_entity_poly.pdbx_seq_one_letter_code
_entity_poly.pdbx_strand_id
1 'polypeptide(L)'
;MFVFFSSQIDALKHLKIRDRQVVIAISLSMLSPVNKVLLRIIKLLLLSPLFLIFAVFEGWLLIPFLLLGGLCYPLLTTPIEINFAKKHLSEALTQYTKGA
;
A
#
# COMPACT_ATOMS: atom_id res chain seq x y z
N MET A 1 14.21 3.51 -6.89
CA MET A 1 13.32 2.81 -7.85
C MET A 1 11.95 2.65 -7.23
N PHE A 2 10.89 3.14 -7.90
CA PHE A 2 9.50 3.01 -7.43
C PHE A 2 9.08 1.55 -7.59
N VAL A 3 8.52 0.95 -6.54
CA VAL A 3 8.14 -0.48 -6.53
C VAL A 3 6.62 -0.58 -6.42
N PHE A 4 6.03 -1.36 -7.31
CA PHE A 4 4.59 -1.61 -7.35
C PHE A 4 4.18 -2.83 -6.52
N PHE A 5 5.05 -3.84 -6.46
CA PHE A 5 4.74 -5.11 -5.79
C PHE A 5 5.83 -5.49 -4.80
N SER A 6 5.45 -6.14 -3.69
CA SER A 6 6.40 -6.62 -2.68
C SER A 6 7.40 -7.65 -3.24
N SER A 7 7.07 -8.32 -4.35
CA SER A 7 7.97 -9.24 -5.08
C SER A 7 9.15 -8.56 -5.75
N GLN A 8 9.06 -7.26 -6.06
CA GLN A 8 10.15 -6.49 -6.68
C GLN A 8 11.17 -6.00 -5.64
N ILE A 9 10.95 -6.26 -4.35
CA ILE A 9 11.87 -5.89 -3.28
C ILE A 9 12.86 -7.05 -3.09
N ASP A 10 14.09 -6.87 -3.56
CA ASP A 10 15.13 -7.92 -3.51
C ASP A 10 15.35 -8.45 -2.09
N ALA A 11 15.36 -7.57 -1.09
CA ALA A 11 15.54 -7.94 0.31
C ALA A 11 14.45 -8.90 0.84
N LEU A 12 13.26 -8.96 0.22
CA LEU A 12 12.15 -9.78 0.67
C LEU A 12 11.93 -11.02 -0.23
N LYS A 13 12.71 -11.22 -1.30
CA LYS A 13 12.50 -12.30 -2.27
C LYS A 13 12.55 -13.70 -1.64
N HIS A 14 13.37 -13.89 -0.61
CA HIS A 14 13.50 -15.17 0.11
C HIS A 14 12.27 -15.53 0.96
N LEU A 15 11.41 -14.56 1.29
CA LEU A 15 10.23 -14.76 2.11
C LEU A 15 9.00 -15.17 1.28
N LYS A 16 8.06 -15.90 1.90
CA LYS A 16 6.74 -16.19 1.29
C LYS A 16 5.90 -14.91 1.24
N ILE A 17 4.92 -14.86 0.32
CA ILE A 17 4.08 -13.66 0.09
C ILE A 17 3.48 -13.12 1.40
N ARG A 18 2.95 -14.00 2.26
CA ARG A 18 2.37 -13.62 3.55
C ARG A 18 3.40 -12.92 4.43
N ASP A 19 4.58 -13.52 4.58
CA ASP A 19 5.67 -13.02 5.42
C ASP A 19 6.18 -11.66 4.91
N ARG A 20 6.22 -11.46 3.59
CA ARG A 20 6.55 -10.16 2.99
C ARG A 20 5.59 -9.07 3.44
N GLN A 21 4.28 -9.37 3.48
CA GLN A 21 3.28 -8.40 3.94
C GLN A 21 3.41 -8.11 5.43
N VAL A 22 3.75 -9.11 6.25
CA VAL A 22 4.03 -8.92 7.67
C VAL A 22 5.21 -7.97 7.87
N VAL A 23 6.33 -8.20 7.19
CA VAL A 23 7.51 -7.32 7.27
C VAL A 23 7.20 -5.89 6.81
N ILE A 24 6.43 -5.74 5.73
CA ILE A 24 5.97 -4.42 5.26
C ILE A 24 5.10 -3.73 6.32
N ALA A 25 4.17 -4.45 6.96
CA ALA A 25 3.32 -3.90 8.02
C ALA A 25 4.13 -3.47 9.25
N ILE A 26 5.13 -4.25 9.65
CA ILE A 26 6.07 -3.88 10.72
C ILE A 26 6.79 -2.59 10.34
N SER A 27 7.36 -2.51 9.14
CA SER A 27 8.07 -1.30 8.68
C SER A 27 7.17 -0.05 8.66
N LEU A 28 5.92 -0.19 8.19
CA LEU A 28 4.95 0.91 8.20
C LEU A 28 4.58 1.35 9.63
N SER A 29 4.60 0.44 10.59
CA SER A 29 4.35 0.76 12.01
C SER A 29 5.46 1.65 12.60
N MET A 30 6.69 1.51 12.10
CA MET A 30 7.89 2.26 12.52
C MET A 30 7.92 3.69 11.96
N LEU A 31 7.04 4.04 11.02
CA LEU A 31 6.95 5.40 10.49
C LEU A 31 6.64 6.42 11.61
N SER A 32 7.34 7.55 11.59
CA SER A 32 7.02 8.68 12.45
C SER A 32 5.58 9.18 12.23
N PRO A 33 4.95 9.83 13.22
CA PRO A 33 3.58 10.34 13.09
C PRO A 33 3.39 11.24 11.86
N VAL A 34 4.34 12.13 11.57
CA VAL A 34 4.31 13.01 10.40
C VAL A 34 4.30 12.20 9.09
N ASN A 35 5.15 11.18 8.97
CA ASN A 35 5.17 10.31 7.79
C ASN A 35 3.88 9.50 7.63
N LYS A 36 3.24 9.07 8.73
CA LYS A 36 1.94 8.38 8.70
C LYS A 36 0.83 9.29 8.19
N VAL A 37 0.81 10.54 8.65
CA VAL A 37 -0.15 11.55 8.16
C VAL A 37 0.08 11.82 6.67
N LEU A 38 1.33 12.05 6.26
CA LEU A 38 1.68 12.26 4.85
C LEU A 38 1.25 11.09 3.97
N LEU A 39 1.52 9.86 4.39
CA LEU A 39 1.08 8.64 3.70
C LEU A 39 -0.45 8.61 3.52
N ARG A 40 -1.22 8.97 4.54
CA ARG A 40 -2.69 9.03 4.46
C ARG A 40 -3.16 10.13 3.52
N ILE A 41 -2.55 11.32 3.57
CA ILE A 41 -2.88 12.44 2.66
C ILE A 41 -2.64 12.04 1.21
N ILE A 42 -1.49 11.41 0.90
CA ILE A 42 -1.18 10.95 -0.46
C ILE A 42 -2.21 9.92 -0.94
N LYS A 43 -2.58 8.94 -0.10
CA LYS A 43 -3.62 7.97 -0.46
C LYS A 43 -4.96 8.64 -0.72
N LEU A 44 -5.36 9.58 0.13
CA LEU A 44 -6.60 10.33 -0.07
C LEU A 44 -6.56 11.10 -1.39
N LEU A 45 -5.50 11.85 -1.66
CA LEU A 45 -5.34 12.62 -2.89
C LEU A 45 -5.40 11.73 -4.14
N LEU A 46 -4.83 10.52 -4.06
CA LEU A 46 -4.85 9.54 -5.15
C LEU A 46 -6.24 8.93 -5.38
N LEU A 47 -6.98 8.70 -4.30
CA LEU A 47 -8.32 8.11 -4.34
C LEU A 47 -9.41 9.14 -4.66
N SER A 48 -9.23 10.40 -4.31
CA SER A 48 -10.20 11.48 -4.58
C SER A 48 -10.66 11.52 -6.04
N PRO A 49 -9.78 11.59 -7.06
CA PRO A 49 -10.22 11.60 -8.45
C PRO A 49 -10.93 10.30 -8.85
N LEU A 50 -10.50 9.15 -8.31
CA LEU A 50 -11.15 7.87 -8.55
C LEU A 50 -12.61 7.88 -8.05
N PHE A 51 -12.86 8.42 -6.86
CA PHE A 51 -14.21 8.53 -6.31
C PHE A 51 -15.05 9.63 -6.98
N LEU A 52 -14.44 10.73 -7.42
CA LEU A 52 -15.15 11.80 -8.12
C LEU A 52 -15.73 11.33 -9.46
N ILE A 53 -15.06 10.40 -10.15
CA ILE A 53 -15.57 9.80 -11.40
C ILE A 53 -16.94 9.13 -11.18
N PHE A 54 -17.21 8.59 -9.99
CA PHE A 54 -18.50 7.97 -9.69
C PHE A 54 -19.66 8.95 -9.62
N ALA A 55 -19.40 10.25 -9.41
CA ALA A 55 -20.45 11.27 -9.43
C ALA A 55 -21.06 11.49 -10.82
N VAL A 56 -20.42 10.98 -11.89
CA VAL A 56 -20.90 11.08 -13.28
C VAL A 56 -21.83 9.93 -13.65
N PHE A 57 -21.80 8.83 -12.89
CA PHE A 57 -22.57 7.62 -13.20
C PHE A 57 -23.80 7.50 -12.31
N GLU A 58 -24.96 7.27 -12.93
CA GLU A 58 -26.23 7.12 -12.22
C GLU A 58 -26.83 5.71 -12.39
N GLY A 59 -27.67 5.32 -11.43
CA GLY A 59 -28.43 4.08 -11.46
C GLY A 59 -27.57 2.81 -11.38
N TRP A 60 -28.10 1.72 -11.94
CA TRP A 60 -27.48 0.38 -11.85
C TRP A 60 -26.12 0.28 -12.58
N LEU A 61 -25.83 1.20 -13.51
CA LEU A 61 -24.53 1.28 -14.18
C LEU A 61 -23.38 1.61 -13.23
N LEU A 62 -23.66 2.22 -12.07
CA LEU A 62 -22.64 2.54 -11.06
C LEU A 62 -21.98 1.29 -10.46
N ILE A 63 -22.70 0.17 -10.35
CA ILE A 63 -22.23 -1.04 -9.66
C ILE A 63 -20.95 -1.62 -10.30
N PRO A 64 -20.89 -1.84 -11.63
CA PRO A 64 -19.65 -2.23 -12.30
C PRO A 64 -18.47 -1.27 -12.05
N PHE A 65 -18.72 0.04 -12.03
CA PHE A 65 -17.67 1.03 -11.79
C PHE A 65 -17.19 1.03 -10.34
N LEU A 66 -18.07 0.80 -9.37
CA LEU A 66 -17.70 0.62 -7.97
C LEU A 66 -16.83 -0.64 -7.78
N LEU A 67 -17.17 -1.75 -8.43
CA LEU A 67 -16.36 -2.96 -8.40
C LEU A 67 -14.96 -2.70 -8.99
N LEU A 68 -14.89 -2.05 -10.15
CA LEU A 68 -13.62 -1.63 -10.75
C LEU A 68 -12.83 -0.71 -9.83
N GLY A 69 -13.48 0.27 -9.19
CA GLY A 69 -12.87 1.15 -8.20
C GLY A 69 -12.25 0.40 -7.03
N GLY A 70 -12.98 -0.58 -6.50
CA GLY A 70 -12.50 -1.47 -5.44
C GLY A 70 -11.26 -2.25 -5.84
N LEU A 71 -11.19 -2.73 -7.09
CA LEU A 71 -9.99 -3.41 -7.62
C LEU A 71 -8.82 -2.45 -7.87
N CYS A 72 -9.10 -1.21 -8.27
CA CYS A 72 -8.10 -0.16 -8.45
C CYS A 72 -7.51 0.33 -7.11
N TYR A 73 -8.28 0.28 -6.02
CA TYR A 73 -7.85 0.74 -4.69
C TYR A 73 -6.48 0.18 -4.26
N PRO A 74 -6.26 -1.16 -4.18
CA PRO A 74 -4.97 -1.70 -3.80
C PRO A 74 -3.88 -1.39 -4.84
N LEU A 75 -4.21 -1.35 -6.14
CA LEU A 75 -3.24 -1.05 -7.19
C LEU A 75 -2.67 0.37 -7.08
N LEU A 76 -3.48 1.31 -6.61
CA LEU A 76 -3.08 2.70 -6.40
C LEU A 76 -2.37 2.90 -5.06
N THR A 77 -2.89 2.31 -3.98
CA THR A 77 -2.41 2.58 -2.62
C THR A 77 -1.20 1.75 -2.21
N THR A 78 -1.14 0.47 -2.63
CA THR A 78 -0.08 -0.48 -2.24
C THR A 78 1.33 -0.02 -2.66
N PRO A 79 1.56 0.52 -3.89
CA PRO A 79 2.87 1.03 -4.26
C PRO A 79 3.36 2.17 -3.36
N ILE A 80 2.45 3.06 -2.95
CA ILE A 80 2.79 4.17 -2.04
C ILE A 80 3.22 3.61 -0.68
N GLU A 81 2.44 2.67 -0.13
CA GLU A 81 2.79 1.99 1.12
C GLU A 81 4.15 1.31 1.04
N ILE A 82 4.41 0.54 -0.02
CA ILE A 82 5.68 -0.16 -0.20
C ILE A 82 6.85 0.84 -0.24
N ASN A 83 6.72 1.96 -0.93
CA ASN A 83 7.79 2.96 -0.99
C ASN A 83 8.06 3.62 0.37
N PHE A 84 7.02 3.82 1.20
CA PHE A 84 7.22 4.29 2.57
C PHE A 84 7.84 3.20 3.46
N ALA A 85 7.43 1.95 3.30
CA ALA A 85 7.96 0.80 4.02
C ALA A 85 9.45 0.53 3.71
N LYS A 86 9.98 1.00 2.58
CA LYS A 86 11.42 0.90 2.30
C LYS A 86 12.29 1.62 3.34
N LYS A 87 11.78 2.68 3.98
CA LYS A 87 12.54 3.50 4.94
C LYS A 87 13.03 2.70 6.14
N HIS A 88 12.21 1.79 6.67
CA HIS A 88 12.53 0.97 7.85
C HIS A 88 12.57 -0.52 7.54
N LEU A 89 12.74 -0.90 6.27
CA LEU A 89 12.59 -2.29 5.85
C LEU A 89 13.65 -3.22 6.47
N SER A 90 14.89 -2.75 6.59
CA SER A 90 15.98 -3.53 7.20
C SER A 90 15.72 -3.78 8.69
N GLU A 91 15.29 -2.75 9.41
CA GLU A 91 14.94 -2.84 10.82
C GLU A 91 13.74 -3.77 11.03
N ALA A 92 12.70 -3.62 10.20
CA ALA A 92 11.52 -4.47 10.24
C ALA A 92 11.84 -5.94 9.93
N LEU A 93 12.74 -6.21 8.97
CA LEU A 93 13.19 -7.56 8.66
C LEU A 93 13.94 -8.18 9.85
N THR A 94 14.80 -7.40 10.51
CA THR A 94 15.51 -7.82 11.72
C THR A 94 14.55 -8.09 12.88
N GLN A 95 13.50 -7.28 13.02
CA GLN A 95 12.47 -7.50 14.04
C GLN A 95 11.65 -8.76 13.75
N TYR A 96 11.29 -8.99 12.48
CA TYR A 96 10.58 -10.19 12.05
C TYR A 96 11.39 -11.46 12.33
N THR A 97 12.69 -11.47 12.02
CA THR A 97 13.54 -12.65 12.26
C THR A 97 13.85 -12.91 13.73
N LYS A 98 13.85 -11.86 14.58
CA LYS A 98 14.03 -12.01 16.04
C LYS A 98 12.76 -12.42 16.79
N GLY A 99 11.59 -12.15 16.22
CA GLY A 99 10.28 -12.45 16.81
C GLY A 99 9.55 -13.63 16.19
N ALA A 100 10.16 -14.32 15.22
CA ALA A 100 9.63 -15.50 14.54
C ALA A 100 10.25 -16.80 15.08
#